data_AF-A0A382QUK9-F1
#
_entry.id   AF-A0A382QUK9-F1
#
_cell.length_a   1.000
_cell.length_b   1.000
_cell.length_c   1.000
_cell.angle_alpha   90.00
_cell.angle_beta   90.00
_cell.angle_gamma   90.00
#
_symmetry.space_group_name_H-M   'P 1'
#
loop_
_entity.id
_entity.type
_entity.pdbx_description
1 polymer ?
#
loop_
_entity_poly.entity_id
_entity_poly.type
_entity_poly.pdbx_seq_one_letter_code
_entity_poly.pdbx_strand_id
1 'polypeptide(L)'
;MAANAVLGAAGVPMISYASTNPGLSDAVAYPNFFRVVPSDALQGPALNAVVAADGGTDVALMYMTNDYGSGFADAFTAAHGADNLCASIGYEDTTTDFTSQVQQVIDNSCGSVVLISYAADGAAIVEELSAQSFSGQIFGGDGVAEEGLCASMANVDTCAGIVATKPASATPNERSMAFAAVCGEIPDCAGGIYTAEAFDAMIIMGYAVFAGASSPEGTPLSMLIAAVGQGFVGASGVHTFGANGDVGGNGYCVGDFTVTDGTASFDCNRHADVAADGTTTIS
;
A
#
# COMPACT_ATOMS: atom_id res chain seq x y z
N MET A 1 -11.32 2.09 -8.80
CA MET A 1 -12.62 2.81 -8.70
C MET A 1 -13.79 2.14 -9.43
N ALA A 2 -13.55 1.28 -10.43
CA ALA A 2 -14.60 0.70 -11.28
C ALA A 2 -15.73 -0.07 -10.55
N ALA A 3 -15.40 -0.91 -9.55
CA ALA A 3 -16.42 -1.65 -8.80
C ALA A 3 -17.41 -0.72 -8.06
N ASN A 4 -16.90 0.39 -7.51
CA ASN A 4 -17.74 1.33 -6.78
C ASN A 4 -18.75 2.04 -7.69
N ALA A 5 -18.41 2.27 -8.97
CA ALA A 5 -19.35 2.86 -9.92
C ALA A 5 -20.61 1.97 -10.10
N VAL A 6 -20.44 0.65 -10.07
CA VAL A 6 -21.55 -0.31 -10.17
C VAL A 6 -22.28 -0.46 -8.83
N LEU A 7 -21.55 -0.70 -7.74
CA LEU A 7 -22.11 -0.95 -6.42
C LEU A 7 -22.80 0.30 -5.85
N GLY A 8 -22.17 1.47 -6.01
CA GLY A 8 -22.74 2.76 -5.60
C GLY A 8 -24.06 3.06 -6.30
N ALA A 9 -24.15 2.81 -7.61
CA ALA A 9 -25.39 2.97 -8.37
C ALA A 9 -26.51 2.02 -7.89
N ALA A 10 -26.14 0.85 -7.37
CA ALA A 10 -27.06 -0.12 -6.78
C ALA A 10 -27.37 0.13 -5.28
N GLY A 11 -26.73 1.13 -4.65
CA GLY A 11 -26.83 1.37 -3.21
C GLY A 11 -26.22 0.26 -2.34
N VAL A 12 -25.36 -0.58 -2.93
CA VAL A 12 -24.70 -1.70 -2.24
C VAL A 12 -23.41 -1.21 -1.61
N PRO A 13 -23.24 -1.32 -0.28
CA PRO A 13 -21.99 -0.94 0.36
C PRO A 13 -20.88 -1.96 0.10
N MET A 14 -19.64 -1.48 0.15
CA MET A 14 -18.44 -2.30 0.00
C MET A 14 -17.41 -1.96 1.06
N ILE A 15 -16.65 -2.97 1.48
CA ILE A 15 -15.46 -2.81 2.30
C ILE A 15 -14.28 -3.31 1.46
N SER A 16 -13.42 -2.40 1.03
CA SER A 16 -12.20 -2.77 0.31
C SER A 16 -11.09 -3.16 1.28
N TYR A 17 -10.39 -4.23 0.96
CA TYR A 17 -9.23 -4.70 1.71
C TYR A 17 -7.90 -4.23 1.12
N ALA A 18 -7.88 -3.67 -0.10
CA ALA A 18 -6.63 -3.37 -0.82
C ALA A 18 -6.68 -2.07 -1.67
N SER A 19 -7.79 -1.33 -1.71
CA SER A 19 -7.86 -0.10 -2.50
C SER A 19 -7.35 1.11 -1.72
N THR A 20 -6.12 1.51 -2.01
CA THR A 20 -5.38 2.56 -1.27
C THR A 20 -5.51 3.97 -1.87
N ASN A 21 -5.90 4.08 -3.15
CA ASN A 21 -6.01 5.35 -3.87
C ASN A 21 -6.79 6.43 -3.07
N PRO A 22 -6.23 7.66 -2.90
CA PRO A 22 -6.87 8.75 -2.14
C PRO A 22 -8.19 9.27 -2.68
N GLY A 23 -8.43 9.18 -3.99
CA GLY A 23 -9.66 9.57 -4.64
C GLY A 23 -10.88 8.82 -4.11
N LEU A 24 -10.73 7.60 -3.58
CA LEU A 24 -11.83 6.84 -2.95
C LEU A 24 -12.31 7.45 -1.62
N SER A 25 -11.56 8.39 -1.05
CA SER A 25 -11.90 9.12 0.19
C SER A 25 -12.98 10.20 0.02
N ASP A 26 -13.52 10.40 -1.18
CA ASP A 26 -14.62 11.35 -1.42
C ASP A 26 -15.96 10.76 -0.93
N ALA A 27 -16.40 11.17 0.26
CA ALA A 27 -17.65 10.72 0.87
C ALA A 27 -18.92 11.13 0.08
N VAL A 28 -18.83 12.14 -0.78
CA VAL A 28 -19.96 12.58 -1.62
C VAL A 28 -20.05 11.70 -2.86
N ALA A 29 -18.91 11.43 -3.51
CA ALA A 29 -18.85 10.53 -4.65
C ALA A 29 -19.08 9.06 -4.24
N TYR A 30 -18.61 8.67 -3.06
CA TYR A 30 -18.54 7.28 -2.60
C TYR A 30 -19.15 7.08 -1.20
N PRO A 31 -20.45 7.43 -0.99
CA PRO A 31 -21.08 7.43 0.34
C PRO A 31 -21.25 6.05 0.99
N ASN A 32 -21.02 4.96 0.24
CA ASN A 32 -21.12 3.58 0.71
C ASN A 32 -19.79 2.81 0.60
N PHE A 33 -18.69 3.51 0.34
CA PHE A 33 -17.35 2.94 0.31
C PHE A 33 -16.76 2.93 1.72
N PHE A 34 -16.13 1.82 2.07
CA PHE A 34 -15.33 1.66 3.27
C PHE A 34 -14.04 0.93 2.88
N ARG A 35 -12.97 1.11 3.66
CA ARG A 35 -11.77 0.30 3.51
C ARG A 35 -11.09 0.04 4.85
N VAL A 36 -10.50 -1.14 4.97
CA VAL A 36 -9.72 -1.56 6.15
C VAL A 36 -8.21 -1.48 5.92
N VAL A 37 -7.80 -1.14 4.70
CA VAL A 37 -6.44 -0.71 4.37
C VAL A 37 -6.35 0.82 4.45
N PRO A 38 -5.24 1.40 4.96
CA PRO A 38 -5.04 2.85 4.97
C PRO A 38 -4.93 3.44 3.55
N SER A 39 -5.13 4.76 3.43
CA SER A 39 -4.96 5.47 2.17
C SER A 39 -3.51 5.75 1.80
N ASP A 40 -3.21 5.86 0.51
CA ASP A 40 -1.96 6.47 0.05
C ASP A 40 -1.84 7.96 0.41
N ALA A 41 -2.94 8.62 0.80
CA ALA A 41 -2.88 9.96 1.37
C ALA A 41 -2.07 9.99 2.69
N LEU A 42 -1.95 8.84 3.35
CA LEU A 42 -1.09 8.63 4.51
C LEU A 42 0.26 8.01 4.08
N GLN A 43 0.27 7.08 3.13
CA GLN A 43 1.50 6.39 2.72
C GLN A 43 2.45 7.27 1.91
N GLY A 44 1.95 8.15 1.05
CA GLY A 44 2.73 9.11 0.28
C GLY A 44 3.67 9.95 1.16
N PRO A 45 3.14 10.68 2.15
CA PRO A 45 3.95 11.38 3.14
C PRO A 45 4.89 10.47 3.94
N ALA A 46 4.46 9.25 4.29
CA ALA A 46 5.28 8.30 5.02
C ALA A 46 6.52 7.87 4.21
N LEU A 47 6.30 7.47 2.96
CA LEU A 47 7.37 7.08 2.04
C LEU A 47 8.31 8.25 1.77
N ASN A 48 7.79 9.47 1.60
CA ASN A 48 8.63 10.66 1.46
C ASN A 48 9.51 10.92 2.70
N ALA A 49 8.97 10.71 3.91
CA ALA A 49 9.75 10.81 5.14
C ALA A 49 10.86 9.75 5.22
N VAL A 50 10.59 8.52 4.74
CA VAL A 50 11.60 7.44 4.64
C VAL A 50 12.71 7.82 3.67
N VAL A 51 12.35 8.29 2.47
CA VAL A 51 13.31 8.77 1.47
C VAL A 51 14.22 9.85 2.07
N ALA A 52 13.65 10.81 2.80
CA ALA A 52 14.43 11.86 3.46
C ALA A 52 15.33 11.33 4.59
N ALA A 53 14.83 10.41 5.41
CA ALA A 53 15.59 9.85 6.54
C ALA A 53 16.78 9.00 6.08
N ASP A 54 16.63 8.31 4.95
CA ASP A 54 17.67 7.43 4.38
C ASP A 54 18.59 8.17 3.40
N GLY A 55 18.44 9.49 3.30
CA GLY A 55 19.33 10.35 2.53
C GLY A 55 19.13 10.23 1.01
N GLY A 56 17.91 9.95 0.56
CA GLY A 56 17.57 9.96 -0.87
C GLY A 56 17.87 11.32 -1.50
N THR A 57 18.46 11.30 -2.70
CA THR A 57 18.88 12.49 -3.44
C THR A 57 18.42 12.43 -4.89
N ASP A 58 18.06 13.56 -5.47
CA ASP A 58 17.67 13.68 -6.89
C ASP A 58 16.66 12.57 -7.27
N VAL A 59 15.51 12.57 -6.60
CA VAL A 59 14.56 11.45 -6.61
C VAL A 59 13.83 11.37 -7.95
N ALA A 60 13.97 10.24 -8.65
CA ALA A 60 13.08 9.86 -9.74
C ALA A 60 11.85 9.12 -9.20
N LEU A 61 10.65 9.61 -9.52
CA LEU A 61 9.41 8.91 -9.24
C LEU A 61 8.98 8.12 -10.48
N MET A 62 8.97 6.79 -10.38
CA MET A 62 8.44 5.91 -11.43
C MET A 62 7.14 5.26 -10.94
N TYR A 63 6.08 5.34 -11.74
CA TYR A 63 4.76 4.93 -11.30
C TYR A 63 3.88 4.38 -12.43
N MET A 64 2.98 3.46 -12.08
CA MET A 64 1.92 2.99 -12.98
C MET A 64 0.89 4.11 -13.22
N THR A 65 0.39 4.26 -14.45
CA THR A 65 -0.62 5.29 -14.79
C THR A 65 -2.07 4.86 -14.52
N ASN A 66 -2.28 3.69 -13.91
CA ASN A 66 -3.61 3.28 -13.44
C ASN A 66 -4.09 4.04 -12.20
N ASP A 67 -5.30 3.72 -11.73
CA ASP A 67 -5.90 4.30 -10.53
C ASP A 67 -4.91 4.22 -9.35
N TYR A 68 -4.37 3.04 -9.05
CA TYR A 68 -3.48 2.84 -7.90
C TYR A 68 -2.21 3.71 -8.01
N GLY A 69 -1.42 3.50 -9.07
CA GLY A 69 -0.12 4.13 -9.21
C GLY A 69 -0.20 5.65 -9.32
N SER A 70 -1.18 6.18 -10.06
CA SER A 70 -1.36 7.63 -10.19
C SER A 70 -1.76 8.27 -8.86
N GLY A 71 -2.68 7.64 -8.12
CA GLY A 71 -3.16 8.19 -6.84
C GLY A 71 -2.07 8.24 -5.77
N PHE A 72 -1.22 7.21 -5.71
CA PHE A 72 -0.09 7.19 -4.78
C PHE A 72 1.03 8.12 -5.27
N ALA A 73 1.35 8.15 -6.56
CA ALA A 73 2.31 9.09 -7.13
C ALA A 73 1.94 10.56 -6.85
N ASP A 74 0.66 10.93 -6.95
CA ASP A 74 0.16 12.26 -6.59
C ASP A 74 0.35 12.55 -5.10
N ALA A 75 0.03 11.59 -4.21
CA ALA A 75 0.19 11.75 -2.77
C ALA A 75 1.67 11.91 -2.36
N PHE A 76 2.56 11.11 -2.96
CA PHE A 76 4.01 11.24 -2.77
C PHE A 76 4.50 12.59 -3.31
N THR A 77 4.11 12.98 -4.52
CA THR A 77 4.52 14.24 -5.15
C THR A 77 4.05 15.45 -4.33
N ALA A 78 2.85 15.40 -3.75
CA ALA A 78 2.35 16.45 -2.85
C ALA A 78 3.21 16.60 -1.59
N ALA A 79 3.74 15.50 -1.05
CA ALA A 79 4.61 15.51 0.12
C ALA A 79 6.06 15.89 -0.22
N HIS A 80 6.57 15.42 -1.36
CA HIS A 80 7.96 15.64 -1.81
C HIS A 80 8.17 17.02 -2.43
N GLY A 81 7.15 17.54 -3.12
CA GLY A 81 7.20 18.74 -3.95
C GLY A 81 7.60 18.39 -5.39
N ALA A 82 6.74 18.71 -6.36
CA ALA A 82 6.96 18.40 -7.77
C ALA A 82 8.27 18.97 -8.33
N ASP A 83 8.63 20.19 -7.93
CA ASP A 83 9.87 20.85 -8.36
C ASP A 83 11.14 20.23 -7.77
N ASN A 84 11.01 19.33 -6.78
CA ASN A 84 12.13 18.63 -6.14
C ASN A 84 12.42 17.25 -6.77
N LEU A 85 11.52 16.75 -7.62
CA LEU A 85 11.74 15.48 -8.33
C LEU A 85 12.77 15.67 -9.44
N CYS A 86 13.74 14.76 -9.52
CA CYS A 86 14.68 14.67 -10.64
C CYS A 86 13.95 14.27 -11.93
N ALA A 87 13.01 13.33 -11.83
CA ALA A 87 12.15 12.90 -12.92
C ALA A 87 10.82 12.37 -12.37
N SER A 88 9.76 12.48 -13.17
CA SER A 88 8.46 11.85 -12.92
C SER A 88 8.07 11.07 -14.16
N ILE A 89 8.05 9.74 -14.06
CA ILE A 89 8.01 8.82 -15.20
C ILE A 89 6.85 7.85 -15.01
N GLY A 90 5.76 8.09 -15.74
CA GLY A 90 4.62 7.19 -15.80
C GLY A 90 4.83 6.05 -16.80
N TYR A 91 4.29 4.88 -16.50
CA TYR A 91 4.17 3.77 -17.46
C TYR A 91 2.80 3.08 -17.38
N GLU A 92 2.36 2.52 -18.50
CA GLU A 92 1.08 1.83 -18.59
C GLU A 92 1.18 0.41 -18.03
N ASP A 93 0.09 -0.11 -17.47
CA ASP A 93 -0.02 -1.48 -16.91
C ASP A 93 0.32 -2.59 -17.91
N THR A 94 0.29 -2.30 -19.21
CA THR A 94 0.64 -3.25 -20.28
C THR A 94 2.11 -3.19 -20.69
N THR A 95 2.91 -2.33 -20.05
CA THR A 95 4.33 -2.16 -20.35
C THR A 95 5.09 -3.40 -19.88
N THR A 96 5.90 -3.97 -20.77
CA THR A 96 6.75 -5.14 -20.45
C THR A 96 8.23 -4.89 -20.73
N ASP A 97 8.56 -3.72 -21.28
CA ASP A 97 9.91 -3.26 -21.56
C ASP A 97 10.05 -1.86 -20.94
N PHE A 98 10.94 -1.76 -19.96
CA PHE A 98 11.14 -0.55 -19.16
C PHE A 98 12.41 0.21 -19.53
N THR A 99 13.14 -0.21 -20.59
CA THR A 99 14.42 0.38 -20.97
C THR A 99 14.31 1.89 -21.18
N SER A 100 13.24 2.37 -21.82
CA SER A 100 13.06 3.81 -22.09
C SER A 100 12.73 4.64 -20.84
N GLN A 101 12.04 4.03 -19.87
CA GLN A 101 11.69 4.65 -18.60
C GLN A 101 12.95 4.75 -17.72
N VAL A 102 13.72 3.67 -17.63
CA VAL A 102 14.99 3.66 -16.90
C VAL A 102 16.02 4.58 -17.55
N GLN A 103 16.09 4.65 -18.88
CA GLN A 103 17.01 5.56 -19.57
C GLN A 103 16.77 7.03 -19.18
N GLN A 104 15.51 7.42 -18.91
CA GLN A 104 15.22 8.77 -18.41
C GLN A 104 15.78 9.00 -17.00
N VAL A 105 15.81 7.99 -16.13
CA VAL A 105 16.46 8.08 -14.81
C VAL A 105 17.96 8.34 -14.98
N ILE A 106 18.61 7.59 -15.88
CA ILE A 106 20.04 7.72 -16.17
C ILE A 106 20.37 9.08 -16.80
N ASP A 107 19.62 9.50 -17.82
CA ASP A 107 19.86 10.73 -18.57
C ASP A 107 19.70 11.99 -17.69
N ASN A 108 18.76 11.95 -16.73
CA ASN A 108 18.59 13.03 -15.76
C ASN A 108 19.58 12.95 -14.58
N SER A 109 20.45 11.92 -14.54
CA SER A 109 21.42 11.71 -13.47
C SER A 109 20.79 11.64 -12.08
N CYS A 110 19.62 11.01 -11.98
CA CYS A 110 18.90 10.88 -10.71
C CYS A 110 19.71 10.03 -9.72
N GLY A 111 19.62 10.37 -8.43
CA GLY A 111 20.41 9.75 -7.36
C GLY A 111 19.65 8.69 -6.57
N SER A 112 18.34 8.65 -6.70
CA SER A 112 17.46 7.68 -6.05
C SER A 112 16.21 7.45 -6.88
N VAL A 113 15.57 6.29 -6.73
CA VAL A 113 14.32 5.97 -7.42
C VAL A 113 13.25 5.63 -6.37
N VAL A 114 12.07 6.20 -6.51
CA VAL A 114 10.85 5.78 -5.82
C VAL A 114 9.97 5.03 -6.80
N LEU A 115 9.65 3.78 -6.48
CA LEU A 115 8.83 2.89 -7.29
C LEU A 115 7.43 2.74 -6.69
N ILE A 116 6.43 3.17 -7.46
CA ILE A 116 5.02 2.89 -7.21
C ILE A 116 4.56 1.89 -8.29
N SER A 117 4.76 0.61 -8.00
CA SER A 117 4.61 -0.49 -8.96
C SER A 117 4.05 -1.73 -8.29
N TYR A 118 3.44 -2.62 -9.07
CA TYR A 118 3.25 -3.99 -8.64
C TYR A 118 4.58 -4.76 -8.66
N ALA A 119 4.65 -5.84 -7.89
CA ALA A 119 5.87 -6.61 -7.67
C ALA A 119 6.56 -7.07 -8.96
N ALA A 120 5.81 -7.55 -9.97
CA ALA A 120 6.39 -8.02 -11.22
C ALA A 120 7.03 -6.88 -12.05
N ASP A 121 6.32 -5.75 -12.18
CA ASP A 121 6.83 -4.58 -12.90
C ASP A 121 7.99 -3.95 -12.15
N GLY A 122 7.89 -3.85 -10.82
CA GLY A 122 8.97 -3.38 -9.95
C GLY A 122 10.22 -4.22 -10.10
N ALA A 123 10.08 -5.55 -10.18
CA ALA A 123 11.21 -6.46 -10.40
C ALA A 123 11.89 -6.18 -11.74
N ALA A 124 11.12 -6.07 -12.82
CA ALA A 124 11.64 -5.78 -14.15
C ALA A 124 12.32 -4.40 -14.22
N ILE A 125 11.76 -3.38 -13.57
CA ILE A 125 12.35 -2.03 -13.48
C ILE A 125 13.67 -2.05 -12.72
N VAL A 126 13.73 -2.75 -11.58
CA VAL A 126 14.96 -2.88 -10.77
C VAL A 126 16.06 -3.61 -11.55
N GLU A 127 15.72 -4.68 -12.28
CA GLU A 127 16.69 -5.38 -13.12
C GLU A 127 17.19 -4.50 -14.27
N GLU A 128 16.30 -3.71 -14.87
CA GLU A 128 16.69 -2.79 -15.93
C GLU A 128 17.56 -1.64 -15.40
N LEU A 129 17.26 -1.09 -14.21
CA LEU A 129 18.12 -0.14 -13.51
C LEU A 129 19.53 -0.71 -13.31
N SER A 130 19.62 -1.95 -12.84
CA SER A 130 20.89 -2.68 -12.67
C SER A 130 21.61 -2.89 -14.00
N ALA A 131 20.89 -3.30 -15.05
CA ALA A 131 21.45 -3.50 -16.39
C ALA A 131 22.03 -2.22 -17.00
N GLN A 132 21.42 -1.06 -16.69
CA GLN A 132 21.90 0.26 -17.09
C GLN A 132 22.89 0.88 -16.09
N SER A 133 23.40 0.09 -15.14
CA SER A 133 24.41 0.50 -14.15
C SER A 133 23.97 1.63 -13.21
N PHE A 134 22.66 1.75 -12.92
CA PHE A 134 22.17 2.59 -11.84
C PHE A 134 22.68 2.07 -10.49
N SER A 135 23.13 2.97 -9.63
CA SER A 135 23.72 2.64 -8.33
C SER A 135 23.12 3.42 -7.16
N GLY A 136 22.07 4.20 -7.43
CA GLY A 136 21.35 4.95 -6.40
C GLY A 136 20.46 4.08 -5.54
N GLN A 137 19.94 4.66 -4.46
CA GLN A 137 19.02 3.97 -3.56
C GLN A 137 17.64 3.80 -4.23
N ILE A 138 17.02 2.64 -4.02
CA ILE A 138 15.67 2.35 -4.50
C ILE A 138 14.73 2.27 -3.29
N PHE A 139 13.64 3.01 -3.40
CA PHE A 139 12.55 3.09 -2.44
C PHE A 139 11.26 2.61 -3.08
N GLY A 140 10.33 2.08 -2.29
CA GLY A 140 9.08 1.52 -2.81
C GLY A 140 7.86 1.71 -1.93
N GLY A 141 6.70 1.70 -2.58
CA GLY A 141 5.40 1.57 -1.93
C GLY A 141 5.07 0.13 -1.53
N ASP A 142 3.81 -0.08 -1.18
CA ASP A 142 3.24 -1.36 -0.74
C ASP A 142 3.38 -2.46 -1.79
N GLY A 143 3.17 -2.16 -3.08
CA GLY A 143 3.34 -3.13 -4.17
C GLY A 143 4.78 -3.59 -4.41
N VAL A 144 5.77 -2.84 -3.90
CA VAL A 144 7.19 -3.20 -3.91
C VAL A 144 7.57 -3.97 -2.64
N ALA A 145 6.91 -3.70 -1.52
CA ALA A 145 7.14 -4.35 -0.22
C ALA A 145 6.63 -5.80 -0.11
N GLU A 146 6.35 -6.44 -1.25
CA GLU A 146 5.91 -7.83 -1.36
C GLU A 146 7.11 -8.74 -1.62
N GLU A 147 7.14 -9.92 -0.98
CA GLU A 147 8.17 -10.95 -1.26
C GLU A 147 8.21 -11.36 -2.74
N GLY A 148 7.08 -11.19 -3.44
CA GLY A 148 6.95 -11.40 -4.88
C GLY A 148 7.89 -10.55 -5.73
N LEU A 149 8.40 -9.41 -5.23
CA LEU A 149 9.35 -8.56 -5.94
C LEU A 149 10.63 -9.34 -6.26
N CYS A 150 11.33 -9.81 -5.23
CA CYS A 150 12.59 -10.55 -5.40
C CYS A 150 12.37 -11.89 -6.10
N ALA A 151 11.24 -12.57 -5.83
CA ALA A 151 10.91 -13.85 -6.45
C ALA A 151 10.67 -13.75 -7.97
N SER A 152 10.34 -12.55 -8.47
CA SER A 152 10.12 -12.29 -9.90
C SER A 152 11.41 -11.89 -10.64
N MET A 153 12.53 -11.71 -9.93
CA MET A 153 13.82 -11.35 -10.53
C MET A 153 14.58 -12.58 -11.03
N ALA A 154 15.28 -12.44 -12.16
CA ALA A 154 16.29 -13.38 -12.62
C ALA A 154 17.52 -13.42 -11.70
N ASN A 155 17.88 -12.29 -11.08
CA ASN A 155 18.93 -12.23 -10.05
C ASN A 155 18.39 -11.65 -8.73
N VAL A 156 18.07 -12.54 -7.79
CA VAL A 156 17.53 -12.21 -6.46
C VAL A 156 18.40 -11.23 -5.67
N ASP A 157 19.72 -11.25 -5.84
CA ASP A 157 20.64 -10.35 -5.14
C ASP A 157 20.40 -8.87 -5.50
N THR A 158 19.76 -8.59 -6.63
CA THR A 158 19.47 -7.23 -7.12
C THR A 158 18.44 -6.50 -6.24
N CYS A 159 17.58 -7.24 -5.52
CA CYS A 159 16.65 -6.60 -4.61
C CYS A 159 17.26 -6.22 -3.26
N ALA A 160 18.47 -6.71 -2.93
CA ALA A 160 19.08 -6.45 -1.64
C ALA A 160 19.30 -4.93 -1.43
N GLY A 161 18.87 -4.44 -0.28
CA GLY A 161 18.97 -3.03 0.10
C GLY A 161 17.84 -2.14 -0.40
N ILE A 162 16.88 -2.66 -1.18
CA ILE A 162 15.65 -1.90 -1.49
C ILE A 162 14.89 -1.65 -0.20
N VAL A 163 14.50 -0.39 0.03
CA VAL A 163 13.68 0.02 1.18
C VAL A 163 12.25 0.18 0.69
N ALA A 164 11.25 -0.36 1.38
CA ALA A 164 9.86 -0.15 1.00
C ALA A 164 8.96 0.07 2.22
N THR A 165 7.79 0.65 1.96
CA THR A 165 6.76 0.86 2.98
C THR A 165 5.54 0.01 2.68
N LYS A 166 4.91 -0.55 3.71
CA LYS A 166 3.58 -1.17 3.63
C LYS A 166 2.79 -0.93 4.90
N PRO A 167 1.45 -1.01 4.88
CA PRO A 167 0.65 -0.91 6.10
C PRO A 167 1.22 -1.82 7.20
N ALA A 168 1.37 -1.26 8.41
CA ALA A 168 1.93 -2.02 9.52
C ALA A 168 0.91 -3.05 10.06
N SER A 169 1.43 -4.23 10.40
CA SER A 169 0.66 -5.25 11.08
C SER A 169 0.05 -4.74 12.39
N ALA A 170 -1.06 -5.35 12.79
CA ALA A 170 -1.69 -5.05 14.07
C ALA A 170 -0.71 -5.21 15.24
N THR A 171 -0.85 -4.35 16.25
CA THR A 171 -0.35 -4.69 17.59
C THR A 171 -0.95 -6.05 18.00
N PRO A 172 -0.13 -7.01 18.49
CA PRO A 172 -0.60 -8.36 18.78
C PRO A 172 -1.85 -8.38 19.66
N ASN A 173 -2.89 -9.06 19.17
CA ASN A 173 -4.17 -9.25 19.84
C ASN A 173 -4.70 -10.66 19.53
N GLU A 174 -5.77 -11.07 20.20
CA GLU A 174 -6.34 -12.42 20.03
C GLU A 174 -6.64 -12.76 18.57
N ARG A 175 -7.22 -11.84 17.80
CA ARG A 175 -7.58 -12.07 16.39
C ARG A 175 -6.36 -12.06 15.48
N SER A 176 -5.44 -11.12 15.64
CA SER A 176 -4.22 -11.10 14.80
C SER A 176 -3.34 -12.32 15.04
N MET A 177 -3.20 -12.78 16.29
CA MET A 177 -2.46 -14.00 16.62
C MET A 177 -3.14 -15.26 16.09
N ALA A 178 -4.47 -15.38 16.26
CA ALA A 178 -5.22 -16.53 15.74
C ALA A 178 -5.20 -16.57 14.21
N PHE A 179 -5.36 -15.42 13.56
CA PHE A 179 -5.25 -15.30 12.12
C PHE A 179 -3.86 -15.70 11.65
N ALA A 180 -2.79 -15.15 12.23
CA ALA A 180 -1.41 -15.47 11.86
C ALA A 180 -1.11 -16.97 11.99
N ALA A 181 -1.58 -17.62 13.07
CA ALA A 181 -1.40 -19.07 13.26
C ALA A 181 -2.09 -19.91 12.18
N VAL A 182 -3.31 -19.55 11.75
CA VAL A 182 -4.05 -20.29 10.72
C VAL A 182 -3.54 -19.95 9.32
N CYS A 183 -3.27 -18.68 9.06
CA CYS A 183 -2.80 -18.17 7.77
C CYS A 183 -1.39 -18.70 7.45
N GLY A 184 -0.50 -18.80 8.44
CA GLY A 184 0.85 -19.32 8.28
C GLY A 184 0.92 -20.80 7.83
N GLU A 185 -0.12 -21.58 8.08
CA GLU A 185 -0.23 -22.98 7.61
C GLU A 185 -0.70 -23.08 6.15
N ILE A 186 -1.10 -21.97 5.54
CA ILE A 186 -1.63 -21.90 4.17
C ILE A 186 -0.66 -21.04 3.34
N PRO A 187 0.14 -21.63 2.42
CA PRO A 187 1.15 -20.89 1.66
C PRO A 187 0.61 -19.63 0.96
N ASP A 188 -0.56 -19.73 0.31
CA ASP A 188 -1.18 -18.60 -0.39
C ASP A 188 -1.64 -17.48 0.56
N CYS A 189 -1.97 -17.82 1.81
CA CYS A 189 -2.34 -16.84 2.82
C CYS A 189 -1.09 -16.17 3.39
N ALA A 190 -0.09 -16.97 3.75
CA ALA A 190 1.16 -16.50 4.34
C ALA A 190 1.93 -15.53 3.42
N GLY A 191 1.88 -15.75 2.11
CA GLY A 191 2.55 -14.89 1.12
C GLY A 191 1.75 -13.64 0.70
N GLY A 192 0.50 -13.49 1.12
CA GLY A 192 -0.35 -12.38 0.68
C GLY A 192 -0.26 -11.16 1.59
N ILE A 193 0.01 -9.98 1.02
CA ILE A 193 0.18 -8.72 1.76
C ILE A 193 -1.10 -8.18 2.41
N TYR A 194 -2.28 -8.48 1.85
CA TYR A 194 -3.57 -7.96 2.31
C TYR A 194 -4.53 -9.02 2.89
N THR A 195 -4.00 -10.17 3.33
CA THR A 195 -4.85 -11.30 3.76
C THR A 195 -5.51 -11.04 5.11
N ALA A 196 -4.85 -10.30 6.01
CA ALA A 196 -5.43 -9.89 7.28
C ALA A 196 -6.55 -8.86 7.10
N GLU A 197 -6.38 -7.93 6.15
CA GLU A 197 -7.38 -6.94 5.76
C GLU A 197 -8.59 -7.62 5.12
N ALA A 198 -8.36 -8.59 4.23
CA ALA A 198 -9.45 -9.37 3.63
C ALA A 198 -10.24 -10.13 4.70
N PHE A 199 -9.55 -10.71 5.69
CA PHE A 199 -10.17 -11.35 6.84
C PHE A 199 -11.04 -10.37 7.63
N ASP A 200 -10.50 -9.19 7.98
CA ASP A 200 -11.23 -8.18 8.74
C ASP A 200 -12.44 -7.63 7.98
N ALA A 201 -12.30 -7.32 6.69
CA ALA A 201 -13.40 -6.85 5.86
C ALA A 201 -14.57 -7.86 5.84
N MET A 202 -14.27 -9.15 5.73
CA MET A 202 -15.28 -10.21 5.75
C MET A 202 -15.97 -10.33 7.11
N ILE A 203 -15.24 -10.24 8.22
CA ILE A 203 -15.82 -10.30 9.57
C ILE A 203 -16.69 -9.07 9.84
N ILE A 204 -16.23 -7.87 9.50
CA ILE A 204 -16.99 -6.63 9.66
C ILE A 204 -18.30 -6.71 8.86
N MET A 205 -18.24 -7.14 7.59
CA MET A 205 -19.44 -7.32 6.76
C MET A 205 -20.40 -8.35 7.38
N GLY A 206 -19.88 -9.49 7.84
CA GLY A 206 -20.70 -10.52 8.50
C GLY A 206 -21.40 -10.00 9.75
N TYR A 207 -20.66 -9.29 10.63
CA TYR A 207 -21.22 -8.67 11.83
C TYR A 207 -22.25 -7.59 11.50
N ALA A 208 -22.04 -6.80 10.45
CA ALA A 208 -23.02 -5.80 10.00
C ALA A 208 -24.32 -6.46 9.53
N VAL A 209 -24.24 -7.59 8.81
CA VAL A 209 -25.42 -8.38 8.40
C VAL A 209 -26.15 -8.95 9.63
N PHE A 210 -25.43 -9.51 10.60
CA PHE A 210 -26.04 -10.01 11.84
C PHE A 210 -26.68 -8.90 12.67
N ALA A 211 -26.04 -7.74 12.77
CA ALA A 211 -26.61 -6.57 13.44
C ALA A 211 -27.91 -6.10 12.73
N GLY A 212 -27.95 -6.18 11.40
CA GLY A 212 -29.12 -5.85 10.60
C GLY A 212 -30.35 -6.69 10.96
N ALA A 213 -30.15 -7.98 11.26
CA ALA A 213 -31.24 -8.88 11.66
C ALA A 213 -31.95 -8.48 12.97
N SER A 214 -31.28 -7.67 13.81
CA SER A 214 -31.82 -7.15 15.08
C SER A 214 -32.08 -5.63 15.05
N SER A 215 -31.92 -4.98 13.89
CA SER A 215 -32.06 -3.53 13.73
C SER A 215 -33.46 -3.15 13.23
N PRO A 216 -33.90 -1.88 13.41
CA PRO A 216 -35.14 -1.40 12.83
C PRO A 216 -35.22 -1.64 11.32
N GLU A 217 -36.41 -1.98 10.82
CA GLU A 217 -36.65 -2.16 9.39
C GLU A 217 -36.19 -0.92 8.60
N GLY A 218 -35.48 -1.15 7.49
CA GLY A 218 -34.95 -0.08 6.64
C GLY A 218 -33.61 0.52 7.12
N THR A 219 -33.00 0.00 8.19
CA THR A 219 -31.65 0.40 8.60
C THR A 219 -30.65 0.10 7.47
N PRO A 220 -29.93 1.10 6.93
CA PRO A 220 -28.98 0.89 5.84
C PRO A 220 -27.80 0.02 6.29
N LEU A 221 -27.38 -0.93 5.45
CA LEU A 221 -26.22 -1.78 5.75
C LEU A 221 -24.93 -0.95 5.90
N SER A 222 -24.78 0.16 5.18
CA SER A 222 -23.66 1.09 5.34
C SER A 222 -23.58 1.71 6.73
N MET A 223 -24.73 2.03 7.35
CA MET A 223 -24.76 2.51 8.73
C MET A 223 -24.31 1.42 9.71
N LEU A 224 -24.68 0.17 9.47
CA LEU A 224 -24.27 -0.97 10.31
C LEU A 224 -22.78 -1.27 10.15
N ILE A 225 -22.25 -1.20 8.92
CA ILE A 225 -20.80 -1.31 8.67
C ILE A 225 -20.06 -0.22 9.41
N ALA A 226 -20.49 1.04 9.27
CA ALA A 226 -19.89 2.18 9.95
C ALA A 226 -19.88 2.00 11.47
N ALA A 227 -20.99 1.49 12.04
CA ALA A 227 -21.12 1.25 13.48
C ALA A 227 -20.27 0.07 13.98
N VAL A 228 -20.31 -1.07 13.29
CA VAL A 228 -19.50 -2.26 13.62
C VAL A 228 -18.01 -1.97 13.53
N GLY A 229 -17.61 -1.17 12.55
CA GLY A 229 -16.22 -0.79 12.35
C GLY A 229 -15.68 0.26 13.32
N GLN A 230 -16.47 0.78 14.27
CA GLN A 230 -15.94 1.69 15.29
C GLN A 230 -15.17 0.91 16.37
N GLY A 231 -13.85 1.11 16.46
CA GLY A 231 -12.99 0.41 17.42
C GLY A 231 -12.92 -1.11 17.20
N PHE A 232 -13.13 -1.57 15.97
CA PHE A 232 -13.10 -3.00 15.67
C PHE A 232 -11.66 -3.53 15.77
N VAL A 233 -11.39 -4.38 16.77
CA VAL A 233 -10.07 -5.01 16.97
C VAL A 233 -9.89 -6.18 16.01
N GLY A 234 -9.29 -5.97 14.85
CA GLY A 234 -9.10 -6.95 13.79
C GLY A 234 -7.74 -7.65 13.76
N ALA A 235 -7.56 -8.48 12.75
CA ALA A 235 -6.31 -9.15 12.41
C ALA A 235 -5.27 -8.18 11.81
N SER A 236 -5.70 -7.21 11.00
CA SER A 236 -4.80 -6.20 10.41
C SER A 236 -4.67 -4.93 11.26
N GLY A 237 -5.54 -4.71 12.24
CA GLY A 237 -5.42 -3.55 13.11
C GLY A 237 -6.66 -3.25 13.93
N VAL A 238 -6.65 -2.11 14.61
CA VAL A 238 -7.89 -1.55 15.18
C VAL A 238 -8.51 -0.62 14.15
N HIS A 239 -9.67 -0.99 13.63
CA HIS A 239 -10.38 -0.22 12.63
C HIS A 239 -11.32 0.79 13.30
N THR A 240 -11.37 1.99 12.75
CA THR A 240 -12.34 3.04 13.09
C THR A 240 -12.63 3.80 11.81
N PHE A 241 -13.80 3.57 11.22
CA PHE A 241 -14.17 4.23 9.98
C PHE A 241 -14.43 5.72 10.21
N GLY A 242 -13.74 6.57 9.46
CA GLY A 242 -14.03 7.98 9.31
C GLY A 242 -15.34 8.22 8.57
N ALA A 243 -15.78 9.49 8.52
CA ALA A 243 -17.00 9.88 7.81
C ALA A 243 -16.96 9.57 6.31
N ASN A 244 -15.77 9.39 5.74
CA ASN A 244 -15.53 9.01 4.36
C ASN A 244 -15.27 7.51 4.16
N GLY A 245 -15.40 6.69 5.20
CA GLY A 245 -15.18 5.25 5.13
C GLY A 245 -13.72 4.80 5.24
N ASP A 246 -12.78 5.73 5.42
CA ASP A 246 -11.36 5.42 5.61
C ASP A 246 -11.04 4.95 7.02
N VAL A 247 -9.91 4.27 7.16
CA VAL A 247 -9.27 4.00 8.45
C VAL A 247 -7.93 4.73 8.55
N GLY A 248 -7.53 5.08 9.77
CA GLY A 248 -6.22 5.69 10.03
C GLY A 248 -5.05 4.70 9.93
N GLY A 249 -5.31 3.39 10.05
CA GLY A 249 -4.27 2.36 10.08
C GLY A 249 -3.50 2.32 11.39
N ASN A 250 -2.43 1.51 11.41
CA ASN A 250 -1.49 1.40 12.54
C ASN A 250 -0.11 1.99 12.17
N GLY A 251 -0.05 2.96 11.26
CA GLY A 251 1.22 3.39 10.65
C GLY A 251 1.70 2.43 9.57
N TYR A 252 2.97 2.57 9.19
CA TYR A 252 3.60 1.81 8.12
C TYR A 252 4.82 1.06 8.63
N CYS A 253 4.93 -0.22 8.26
CA CYS A 253 6.20 -0.91 8.30
C CYS A 253 7.12 -0.24 7.28
N VAL A 254 8.33 0.08 7.71
CA VAL A 254 9.45 0.43 6.83
C VAL A 254 10.39 -0.77 6.89
N GLY A 255 10.58 -1.43 5.76
CA GLY A 255 11.37 -2.64 5.67
C GLY A 255 12.42 -2.57 4.58
N ASP A 256 13.46 -3.37 4.77
CA ASP A 256 14.55 -3.51 3.83
C ASP A 256 14.57 -4.94 3.29
N PHE A 257 14.85 -5.08 2.00
CA PHE A 257 15.10 -6.38 1.40
C PHE A 257 16.51 -6.86 1.77
N THR A 258 16.60 -8.04 2.35
CA THR A 258 17.88 -8.72 2.63
C THR A 258 17.94 -10.01 1.82
N VAL A 259 19.13 -10.41 1.38
CA VAL A 259 19.34 -11.66 0.67
C VAL A 259 20.43 -12.45 1.36
N THR A 260 20.09 -13.66 1.83
CA THR A 260 21.01 -14.58 2.50
C THR A 260 20.96 -15.93 1.81
N ASP A 261 22.10 -16.43 1.34
CA ASP A 261 22.22 -17.71 0.64
C ASP A 261 21.20 -17.88 -0.52
N GLY A 262 20.95 -16.80 -1.27
CA GLY A 262 20.01 -16.77 -2.39
C GLY A 262 18.52 -16.74 -2.00
N THR A 263 18.21 -16.54 -0.72
CA THR A 263 16.84 -16.37 -0.21
C THR A 263 16.63 -14.91 0.18
N ALA A 264 15.66 -14.26 -0.43
CA ALA A 264 15.26 -12.91 -0.06
C ALA A 264 14.30 -12.90 1.14
N SER A 265 14.40 -11.88 1.98
CA SER A 265 13.44 -11.54 3.03
C SER A 265 13.10 -10.05 2.94
N PHE A 266 11.87 -9.69 3.30
CA PHE A 266 11.48 -8.29 3.53
C PHE A 266 11.25 -8.08 5.02
N ASP A 267 12.21 -7.44 5.68
CA ASP A 267 12.23 -7.34 7.14
C ASP A 267 11.74 -5.97 7.60
N CYS A 268 10.56 -5.94 8.24
CA CYS A 268 10.01 -4.74 8.88
C CYS A 268 10.82 -4.35 10.12
N ASN A 269 11.89 -3.57 9.93
CA ASN A 269 12.85 -3.21 10.99
C ASN A 269 12.64 -1.81 11.58
N ARG A 270 11.84 -0.98 10.91
CA ARG A 270 11.49 0.38 11.31
C ARG A 270 10.00 0.62 11.18
N HIS A 271 9.51 1.64 11.86
CA HIS A 271 8.10 2.01 11.83
C HIS A 271 7.94 3.48 11.48
N ALA A 272 6.96 3.78 10.62
CA ALA A 272 6.58 5.15 10.26
C ALA A 272 5.17 5.45 10.80
N ASP A 273 5.10 6.29 11.84
CA ASP A 273 3.87 6.81 12.41
C ASP A 273 3.44 8.06 11.66
N VAL A 274 2.24 8.04 11.05
CA VAL A 274 1.69 9.17 10.30
C VAL A 274 0.58 9.83 11.11
N ALA A 275 0.81 11.08 11.51
CA ALA A 275 -0.22 11.89 12.15
C ALA A 275 -1.29 12.32 11.14
N ALA A 276 -2.47 12.71 11.65
CA ALA A 276 -3.59 13.14 10.81
C ALA A 276 -3.29 14.39 9.94
N ASP A 277 -2.27 15.17 10.30
CA ASP A 277 -1.81 16.33 9.52
C ASP A 277 -0.71 15.98 8.49
N GLY A 278 -0.40 14.69 8.32
CA GLY A 278 0.62 14.20 7.41
C GLY A 278 2.04 14.20 7.99
N THR A 279 2.24 14.70 9.21
CA THR A 279 3.55 14.64 9.88
C THR A 279 3.92 13.18 10.14
N THR A 280 5.08 12.77 9.67
CA THR A 280 5.57 11.39 9.86
C THR A 280 6.76 11.35 10.81
N THR A 281 6.76 10.41 11.75
CA THR A 281 7.90 10.08 12.61
C THR A 281 8.39 8.68 12.28
N ILE A 282 9.70 8.49 12.18
CA ILE A 282 10.32 7.18 11.94
C ILE A 282 11.02 6.73 13.22
N SER A 283 10.76 5.50 13.65
CA SER A 283 11.36 4.87 14.84
C SER A 283 11.94 3.49 14.56
#